data_AF-A0A6J7JD58-F1
#
_entry.id   AF-A0A6J7JD58-F1
#
_cell.length_a   1.000
_cell.length_b   1.000
_cell.length_c   1.000
_cell.angle_alpha   90.00
_cell.angle_beta   90.00
_cell.angle_gamma   90.00
#
_symmetry.space_group_name_H-M   'P 1'
#
loop_
_entity.id
_entity.type
_entity.pdbx_description
1 polymer ?
#
loop_
_entity_poly.entity_id
_entity_poly.type
_entity_poly.pdbx_seq_one_letter_code
_entity_poly.pdbx_strand_id
1 'polypeptide(L)'
;MGREVPVVTKSEFRSTGFTRAHLGGARLEGWSTVAVLVEQCARLALTDPLVYAYYPGVDAVAHEYGLNDDRYFAELRFADRLVGWILESLPSSSALLITADHGQVEVGRDGWLETGSLAKYIELQAGEGRFRHLYAKQGAAADLAGAARAEFGDQAWVFTRSELINDGWFGEGRPTPSAGRRIGDVVLAAKDRWAFTDPSLRREAQLISAHGSLTEAEMFVPLLGARGVR
;
A
#
# COMPACT_ATOMS: atom_id res chain seq x y z
N MET A 1 21.47 12.63 12.73
CA MET A 1 21.41 12.54 11.26
C MET A 1 21.66 11.09 10.88
N GLY A 2 20.74 10.48 10.12
CA GLY A 2 20.85 9.09 9.69
C GLY A 2 21.88 8.93 8.57
N ARG A 3 22.40 7.71 8.40
CA ARG A 3 23.24 7.36 7.24
C ARG A 3 22.37 7.35 5.98
N GLU A 4 22.94 7.79 4.86
CA GLU A 4 22.32 7.65 3.54
C GLU A 4 22.19 6.16 3.21
N VAL A 5 20.99 5.72 2.82
CA VAL A 5 20.69 4.33 2.47
C VAL A 5 20.43 4.27 0.95
N PRO A 6 21.16 3.44 0.18
CA PRO A 6 20.82 3.20 -1.21
C PRO A 6 19.46 2.51 -1.33
N VAL A 7 18.65 3.03 -2.25
CA VAL A 7 17.33 2.48 -2.57
C VAL A 7 17.33 1.99 -4.01
N VAL A 8 17.32 0.67 -4.19
CA VAL A 8 17.17 -0.02 -5.48
C VAL A 8 15.68 -0.08 -5.84
N THR A 9 15.27 0.75 -6.80
CA THR A 9 13.86 0.85 -7.21
C THR A 9 13.75 1.00 -8.72
N LYS A 10 12.56 0.77 -9.29
CA LYS A 10 12.38 0.92 -10.75
C LYS A 10 12.75 2.34 -11.18
N SER A 11 13.47 2.45 -12.29
CA SER A 11 13.90 3.72 -12.87
C SER A 11 12.72 4.66 -13.16
N GLU A 12 11.55 4.11 -13.52
CA GLU A 12 10.33 4.88 -13.80
C GLU A 12 9.77 5.61 -12.58
N PHE A 13 10.06 5.14 -11.35
CA PHE A 13 9.58 5.76 -10.13
C PHE A 13 10.47 6.91 -9.64
N ARG A 14 11.73 6.97 -10.10
CA ARG A 14 12.77 7.90 -9.60
C ARG A 14 12.34 9.37 -9.57
N SER A 15 11.54 9.80 -10.55
CA SER A 15 11.09 11.18 -10.71
C SER A 15 9.62 11.40 -10.30
N THR A 16 8.97 10.42 -9.69
CA THR A 16 7.57 10.55 -9.25
C THR A 16 7.45 11.46 -8.02
N GLY A 17 6.29 12.11 -7.87
CA GLY A 17 5.98 12.91 -6.69
C GLY A 17 5.99 12.09 -5.41
N PHE A 18 5.46 10.86 -5.47
CA PHE A 18 5.43 9.93 -4.36
C PHE A 18 6.85 9.56 -3.89
N THR A 19 7.74 9.18 -4.80
CA THR A 19 9.13 8.84 -4.46
C THR A 19 9.87 10.03 -3.84
N ARG A 20 9.67 11.26 -4.34
CA ARG A 20 10.27 12.45 -3.71
C ARG A 20 9.76 12.72 -2.29
N ALA A 21 8.48 12.46 -2.04
CA ALA A 21 7.88 12.66 -0.72
C ALA A 21 8.28 11.56 0.27
N HIS A 22 8.33 10.30 -0.19
CA HIS A 22 8.60 9.13 0.63
C HIS A 22 10.10 8.85 0.83
N LEU A 23 10.89 8.95 -0.24
CA LEU A 23 12.32 8.61 -0.28
C LEU A 23 13.19 9.85 -0.53
N GLY A 24 12.69 11.03 -0.17
CA GLY A 24 13.41 12.29 -0.32
C GLY A 24 14.74 12.27 0.44
N GLY A 25 15.85 12.46 -0.29
CA GLY A 25 17.20 12.42 0.28
C GLY A 25 17.87 11.04 0.28
N ALA A 26 17.23 10.00 -0.22
CA ALA A 26 17.86 8.69 -0.42
C ALA A 26 18.70 8.65 -1.72
N ARG A 27 19.74 7.80 -1.73
CA ARG A 27 20.52 7.50 -2.95
C ARG A 27 19.76 6.51 -3.82
N LEU A 28 19.01 7.01 -4.80
CA LEU A 28 18.20 6.17 -5.68
C LEU A 28 19.04 5.47 -6.76
N GLU A 29 18.97 4.15 -6.78
CA GLU A 29 19.63 3.25 -7.72
C GLU A 29 18.56 2.61 -8.60
N GLY A 30 18.47 3.08 -9.85
CA GLY A 30 17.41 2.70 -10.77
C GLY A 30 17.65 1.36 -11.45
N TRP A 31 16.61 0.53 -11.56
CA TRP A 31 16.62 -0.65 -12.44
C TRP A 31 15.49 -0.62 -13.47
N SER A 32 15.77 -1.19 -14.65
CA SER A 32 14.78 -1.33 -15.75
C SER A 32 14.54 -2.78 -16.13
N THR A 33 15.44 -3.69 -15.74
CA THR A 33 15.29 -5.14 -15.88
C THR A 33 15.64 -5.80 -14.56
N VAL A 34 15.07 -6.98 -14.32
CA VAL A 34 15.27 -7.72 -13.07
C VAL A 34 16.73 -8.15 -12.87
N ALA A 35 17.46 -8.44 -13.96
CA ALA A 35 18.90 -8.70 -13.87
C ALA A 35 19.68 -7.51 -13.29
N VAL A 36 19.32 -6.27 -13.67
CA VAL A 36 19.95 -5.06 -13.11
C VAL A 36 19.60 -4.90 -11.63
N LEU A 37 18.38 -5.25 -11.21
CA LEU A 37 18.02 -5.25 -9.78
C LEU A 37 18.96 -6.16 -8.98
N VAL A 38 19.15 -7.41 -9.44
CA VAL A 38 20.02 -8.39 -8.76
C VAL A 38 21.45 -7.88 -8.65
N GLU A 39 22.03 -7.43 -9.76
CA GLU A 39 23.41 -6.91 -9.81
C GLU A 39 23.59 -5.66 -8.93
N GLN A 40 22.59 -4.76 -8.89
CA GLN A 40 22.64 -3.59 -8.01
C GLN A 40 22.64 -4.01 -6.54
N CYS A 41 21.79 -4.95 -6.14
CA CYS A 41 21.75 -5.47 -4.77
C CYS A 41 23.10 -6.07 -4.37
N ALA A 42 23.69 -6.92 -5.23
CA ALA A 42 24.97 -7.56 -4.98
C ALA A 42 26.13 -6.56 -4.86
N ARG A 43 26.21 -5.60 -5.80
CA ARG A 43 27.24 -4.56 -5.80
C ARG A 43 27.16 -3.69 -4.55
N LEU A 44 25.96 -3.23 -4.19
CA LEU A 44 25.76 -2.31 -3.07
C LEU A 44 25.97 -3.01 -1.72
N ALA A 45 25.62 -4.30 -1.61
CA ALA A 45 25.84 -5.08 -0.39
C ALA A 45 27.32 -5.23 0.01
N LEU A 46 28.26 -5.01 -0.93
CA LEU A 46 29.70 -5.02 -0.66
C LEU A 46 30.20 -3.72 -0.03
N THR A 47 29.53 -2.59 -0.30
CA THR A 47 30.00 -1.25 0.08
C THR A 47 29.14 -0.59 1.14
N ASP A 48 27.87 -0.98 1.23
CA ASP A 48 26.87 -0.32 2.06
C ASP A 48 26.35 -1.25 3.16
N PRO A 49 26.22 -0.75 4.40
CA PRO A 49 25.78 -1.56 5.54
C PRO A 49 24.28 -1.91 5.48
N LEU A 50 23.50 -1.23 4.65
CA LEU A 50 22.08 -1.45 4.43
C LEU A 50 21.73 -1.05 3.00
N VAL A 51 21.01 -1.92 2.30
CA VAL A 51 20.44 -1.66 0.97
C VAL A 51 18.94 -1.93 1.05
N TYR A 52 18.12 -0.98 0.59
CA TYR A 52 16.68 -1.18 0.47
C TYR A 52 16.34 -1.45 -1.00
N ALA A 53 15.71 -2.59 -1.30
CA ALA A 53 15.32 -2.96 -2.66
C ALA A 53 13.81 -3.14 -2.75
N TYR A 54 13.19 -2.59 -3.79
CA TYR A 54 11.75 -2.64 -4.01
C TYR A 54 11.40 -3.34 -5.33
N TYR A 55 10.46 -4.28 -5.25
CA TYR A 55 9.93 -5.04 -6.38
C TYR A 55 8.39 -4.99 -6.40
N PRO A 56 7.77 -4.33 -7.41
CA PRO A 56 6.31 -4.11 -7.43
C PRO A 56 5.52 -5.21 -8.16
N GLY A 57 6.18 -6.27 -8.66
CA GLY A 57 5.56 -7.18 -9.65
C GLY A 57 4.34 -7.93 -9.11
N VAL A 58 4.46 -8.50 -7.90
CA VAL A 58 3.37 -9.25 -7.24
C VAL A 58 2.12 -8.38 -7.07
N ASP A 59 2.31 -7.14 -6.64
CA ASP A 59 1.23 -6.19 -6.44
C ASP A 59 0.52 -5.81 -7.75
N ALA A 60 1.30 -5.44 -8.76
CA ALA A 60 0.79 -5.03 -10.07
C ALA A 60 0.00 -6.15 -10.77
N VAL A 61 0.51 -7.39 -10.74
CA VAL A 61 -0.13 -8.55 -11.36
C VAL A 61 -1.44 -8.90 -10.64
N ALA A 62 -1.46 -8.83 -9.31
CA ALA A 62 -2.68 -9.05 -8.54
C ALA A 62 -3.75 -8.02 -8.91
N HIS A 63 -3.41 -6.73 -8.91
CA HIS A 63 -4.34 -5.66 -9.26
C HIS A 63 -4.96 -5.84 -10.65
N GLU A 64 -4.14 -6.23 -11.63
CA GLU A 64 -4.58 -6.38 -13.02
C GLU A 64 -5.43 -7.62 -13.26
N TYR A 65 -5.07 -8.76 -12.65
CA TYR A 65 -5.62 -10.07 -13.01
C TYR A 65 -6.38 -10.78 -11.89
N GLY A 66 -6.23 -10.36 -10.64
CA GLY A 66 -6.81 -10.99 -9.47
C GLY A 66 -5.91 -12.06 -8.84
N LEU A 67 -6.30 -12.49 -7.64
CA LEU A 67 -5.55 -13.48 -6.85
C LEU A 67 -5.85 -14.92 -7.27
N ASN A 68 -6.95 -15.13 -8.00
CA ASN A 68 -7.38 -16.44 -8.48
C ASN A 68 -6.91 -16.78 -9.91
N ASP A 69 -6.09 -15.93 -10.53
CA ASP A 69 -5.62 -16.11 -11.90
C ASP A 69 -4.23 -16.75 -11.95
N ASP A 70 -3.98 -17.64 -12.92
CA ASP A 70 -2.69 -18.32 -13.11
C ASP A 70 -1.50 -17.36 -13.29
N ARG A 71 -1.75 -16.15 -13.80
CA ARG A 71 -0.72 -15.09 -13.92
C ARG A 71 -0.21 -14.63 -12.57
N TYR A 72 -1.08 -14.56 -11.55
CA TYR A 72 -0.66 -14.23 -10.18
C TYR A 72 0.26 -15.31 -9.61
N PHE A 73 -0.09 -16.59 -9.78
CA PHE A 73 0.77 -17.69 -9.35
C PHE A 73 2.09 -17.76 -10.14
N ALA A 74 2.08 -17.40 -11.42
CA ALA A 74 3.30 -17.29 -12.23
C ALA A 74 4.24 -16.21 -11.69
N GLU A 75 3.69 -15.06 -11.29
CA GLU A 75 4.43 -13.96 -10.69
C GLU A 75 5.00 -14.32 -9.32
N LEU A 76 4.25 -15.04 -8.47
CA LEU A 76 4.77 -15.54 -7.19
C LEU A 76 5.97 -16.49 -7.38
N ARG A 77 5.90 -17.41 -8.34
CA ARG A 77 7.04 -18.29 -8.70
C ARG A 77 8.22 -17.52 -9.28
N PHE A 78 7.95 -16.39 -9.95
CA PHE A 78 9.02 -15.52 -10.46
C PHE A 78 9.69 -14.77 -9.31
N ALA A 79 8.92 -14.19 -8.39
CA ALA A 79 9.42 -13.50 -7.20
C ALA A 79 10.27 -14.43 -6.31
N ASP A 80 9.85 -15.67 -6.12
CA ASP A 80 10.64 -16.71 -5.41
C ASP A 80 12.01 -16.94 -6.08
N ARG A 81 12.04 -17.07 -7.41
CA ARG A 81 13.31 -17.20 -8.16
C ARG A 81 14.17 -15.94 -8.09
N LEU A 82 13.56 -14.77 -8.15
CA LEU A 82 14.26 -13.49 -7.98
C LEU A 82 14.94 -13.41 -6.61
N VAL A 83 14.25 -13.80 -5.55
CA VAL A 83 14.83 -13.91 -4.20
C VAL A 83 16.04 -14.85 -4.20
N GLY A 84 15.93 -16.02 -4.85
CA GLY A 84 17.03 -16.95 -5.02
C GLY A 84 18.26 -16.32 -5.68
N TRP A 85 18.08 -15.63 -6.81
CA TRP A 85 19.18 -14.97 -7.53
C TRP A 85 19.86 -13.87 -6.71
N ILE A 86 19.09 -13.10 -5.93
CA ILE A 86 19.65 -12.10 -5.01
C ILE A 86 20.49 -12.83 -3.95
N LEU A 87 19.93 -13.85 -3.29
CA LEU A 87 20.60 -14.58 -2.23
C LEU A 87 21.92 -15.21 -2.69
N GLU A 88 21.93 -15.81 -3.88
CA GLU A 88 23.10 -16.41 -4.53
C GLU A 88 24.18 -15.39 -4.89
N SER A 89 23.79 -14.14 -5.12
CA SER A 89 24.71 -13.05 -5.48
C SER A 89 25.30 -12.33 -4.27
N LEU A 90 24.70 -12.49 -3.09
CA LEU A 90 25.10 -11.81 -1.85
C LEU A 90 26.25 -12.51 -1.13
N PRO A 91 27.23 -11.75 -0.58
CA PRO A 91 28.30 -12.29 0.26
C PRO A 91 27.77 -13.04 1.49
N SER A 92 28.51 -14.03 1.97
CA SER A 92 28.18 -14.77 3.20
C SER A 92 28.16 -13.91 4.48
N SER A 93 28.76 -12.72 4.42
CA SER A 93 28.72 -11.71 5.47
C SER A 93 27.45 -10.84 5.45
N SER A 94 26.62 -10.95 4.42
CA SER A 94 25.37 -10.20 4.26
C SER A 94 24.15 -11.05 4.65
N ALA A 95 23.08 -10.37 5.07
CA ALA A 95 21.77 -10.98 5.27
C ALA A 95 20.76 -10.35 4.31
N LEU A 96 19.85 -11.17 3.79
CA LEU A 96 18.69 -10.75 3.01
C LEU A 96 17.45 -10.84 3.91
N LEU A 97 16.76 -9.72 4.10
CA LEU A 97 15.45 -9.66 4.74
C LEU A 97 14.39 -9.34 3.68
N ILE A 98 13.29 -10.07 3.70
CA ILE A 98 12.20 -9.93 2.74
C ILE A 98 10.91 -9.73 3.52
N THR A 99 10.18 -8.68 3.15
CA THR A 99 8.85 -8.37 3.68
C THR A 99 8.02 -7.72 2.58
N ALA A 100 6.72 -7.62 2.84
CA ALA A 100 5.83 -6.73 2.12
C ALA A 100 5.36 -5.59 3.05
N ASP A 101 4.78 -4.56 2.46
CA ASP A 101 4.06 -3.48 3.13
C ASP A 101 2.59 -3.82 3.41
N HIS A 102 1.98 -4.62 2.53
CA HIS A 102 0.62 -5.15 2.70
C HIS A 102 0.43 -6.47 1.93
N GLY A 103 -0.62 -7.20 2.28
CA GLY A 103 -1.24 -8.21 1.42
C GLY A 103 -2.35 -7.61 0.57
N GLN A 104 -3.28 -8.44 0.06
CA GLN A 104 -4.40 -7.98 -0.77
C GLN A 104 -5.61 -8.90 -0.63
N VAL A 105 -6.78 -8.42 -1.08
CA VAL A 105 -8.00 -9.21 -1.23
C VAL A 105 -8.50 -9.22 -2.68
N GLU A 106 -9.16 -10.31 -3.06
CA GLU A 106 -9.93 -10.40 -4.29
C GLU A 106 -11.20 -9.56 -4.14
N VAL A 107 -11.36 -8.50 -4.93
CA VAL A 107 -12.54 -7.63 -4.91
C VAL A 107 -13.53 -8.07 -5.98
N GLY A 108 -13.04 -8.39 -7.17
CA GLY A 108 -13.85 -8.65 -8.35
C GLY A 108 -14.56 -7.39 -8.88
N ARG A 109 -15.12 -7.45 -10.08
CA ARG A 109 -15.77 -6.29 -10.72
C ARG A 109 -17.04 -5.83 -10.00
N ASP A 110 -17.74 -6.76 -9.35
CA ASP A 110 -18.97 -6.55 -8.57
C ASP A 110 -18.71 -6.16 -7.11
N GLY A 111 -17.44 -6.12 -6.67
CA GLY A 111 -17.07 -5.72 -5.30
C GLY A 111 -16.92 -4.21 -5.09
N TRP A 112 -17.03 -3.41 -6.14
CA TRP A 112 -16.87 -1.95 -6.10
C TRP A 112 -18.21 -1.24 -5.86
N LEU A 113 -18.33 -0.60 -4.69
CA LEU A 113 -19.51 0.10 -4.21
C LEU A 113 -19.39 1.61 -4.43
N GLU A 114 -20.47 2.24 -4.87
CA GLU A 114 -20.54 3.69 -4.98
C GLU A 114 -20.98 4.35 -3.67
N THR A 115 -20.48 5.56 -3.40
CA THR A 115 -20.86 6.37 -2.23
C THR A 115 -21.88 7.48 -2.58
N GLY A 116 -22.54 7.37 -3.75
CA GLY A 116 -23.40 8.42 -4.31
C GLY A 116 -24.61 8.80 -3.46
N SER A 117 -25.16 7.85 -2.72
CA SER A 117 -26.17 8.05 -1.67
C SER A 117 -25.77 9.03 -0.57
N LEU A 118 -24.46 9.10 -0.26
CA LEU A 118 -23.87 10.00 0.73
C LEU A 118 -23.46 11.37 0.15
N ALA A 119 -23.57 11.57 -1.17
CA ALA A 119 -23.03 12.75 -1.87
C ALA A 119 -23.56 14.09 -1.35
N LYS A 120 -24.77 14.12 -0.76
CA LYS A 120 -25.31 15.35 -0.16
C LYS A 120 -24.48 15.82 1.04
N TYR A 121 -23.79 14.92 1.75
CA TYR A 121 -22.97 15.22 2.92
C TYR A 121 -21.48 15.37 2.62
N ILE A 122 -21.00 14.84 1.49
CA ILE A 122 -19.58 14.76 1.14
C ILE A 122 -19.15 16.02 0.35
N GLU A 123 -18.07 16.65 0.79
CA GLU A 123 -17.36 17.72 0.07
C GLU A 123 -16.27 17.14 -0.84
N LEU A 124 -15.49 16.20 -0.33
CA LEU A 124 -14.34 15.60 -1.03
C LEU A 124 -14.15 14.14 -0.60
N GLN A 125 -13.56 13.34 -1.48
CA GLN A 125 -13.08 11.99 -1.19
C GLN A 125 -11.57 11.91 -1.40
N ALA A 126 -10.90 11.03 -0.65
CA ALA A 126 -9.48 10.72 -0.84
C ALA A 126 -9.17 9.29 -0.36
N GLY A 127 -7.90 8.90 -0.43
CA GLY A 127 -7.45 7.56 -0.05
C GLY A 127 -7.68 6.53 -1.16
N GLU A 128 -7.62 5.27 -0.79
CA GLU A 128 -7.80 4.12 -1.69
C GLU A 128 -9.17 3.46 -1.46
N GLY A 129 -9.59 2.60 -2.40
CA GLY A 129 -10.94 2.01 -2.36
C GLY A 129 -11.23 1.18 -1.10
N ARG A 130 -10.20 0.56 -0.53
CA ARG A 130 -10.31 -0.26 0.69
C ARG A 130 -10.27 0.55 1.98
N PHE A 131 -9.81 1.80 1.92
CA PHE A 131 -9.67 2.71 3.05
C PHE A 131 -10.06 4.14 2.64
N ARG A 132 -11.35 4.34 2.43
CA ARG A 132 -11.89 5.56 1.82
C ARG A 132 -12.05 6.66 2.86
N HIS A 133 -11.37 7.78 2.64
CA HIS A 133 -11.55 8.99 3.45
C HIS A 133 -12.64 9.87 2.84
N LEU A 134 -13.68 10.16 3.61
CA LEU A 134 -14.77 11.06 3.26
C LEU A 134 -14.63 12.36 4.05
N TYR A 135 -14.56 13.48 3.35
CA TYR A 135 -14.55 14.81 3.94
C TYR A 135 -15.96 15.39 3.89
N ALA A 136 -16.48 15.80 5.04
CA ALA A 136 -17.84 16.28 5.16
C ALA A 136 -17.95 17.75 4.74
N LYS A 137 -19.10 18.14 4.20
CA LYS A 137 -19.50 19.54 4.10
C LYS A 137 -19.56 20.16 5.50
N GLN A 138 -19.46 21.49 5.55
CA GLN A 138 -19.50 22.23 6.81
C GLN A 138 -20.74 21.86 7.64
N GLY A 139 -20.52 21.36 8.86
CA GLY A 139 -21.57 20.94 9.80
C GLY A 139 -22.16 19.55 9.55
N ALA A 140 -21.78 18.84 8.48
CA ALA A 140 -22.40 17.57 8.09
C ALA A 140 -21.69 16.30 8.60
N ALA A 141 -20.60 16.43 9.38
CA ALA A 141 -19.76 15.28 9.74
C ALA A 141 -20.49 14.20 10.57
N ALA A 142 -21.34 14.61 11.52
CA ALA A 142 -22.12 13.67 12.33
C ALA A 142 -23.18 12.95 11.49
N ASP A 143 -23.89 13.69 10.62
CA ASP A 143 -24.89 13.11 9.71
C ASP A 143 -24.26 12.17 8.69
N LEU A 144 -23.08 12.53 8.15
CA LEU A 144 -22.31 11.67 7.27
C LEU A 144 -21.94 10.36 7.97
N ALA A 145 -21.44 10.43 9.21
CA ALA A 145 -21.07 9.23 9.97
C ALA A 145 -22.28 8.33 10.23
N GLY A 146 -23.42 8.92 10.61
CA GLY A 146 -24.67 8.20 10.84
C GLY A 146 -25.18 7.52 9.56
N ALA A 147 -25.22 8.27 8.45
CA ALA A 147 -25.65 7.74 7.15
C ALA A 147 -24.72 6.64 6.64
N ALA A 148 -23.40 6.83 6.72
CA ALA A 148 -22.41 5.85 6.31
C ALA A 148 -22.50 4.55 7.13
N ARG A 149 -22.72 4.64 8.44
CA ARG A 149 -22.95 3.46 9.30
C ARG A 149 -24.22 2.72 8.94
N ALA A 150 -25.30 3.45 8.70
CA ALA A 150 -26.59 2.85 8.35
C ALA A 150 -26.55 2.15 6.99
N GLU A 151 -25.79 2.70 6.03
CA GLU A 151 -25.77 2.19 4.66
C GLU A 151 -24.68 1.14 4.43
N PHE A 152 -23.47 1.36 4.96
CA PHE A 152 -22.29 0.54 4.67
C PHE A 152 -21.75 -0.21 5.89
N GLY A 153 -22.49 -0.25 7.00
CA GLY A 153 -22.04 -0.92 8.23
C GLY A 153 -21.76 -2.43 8.05
N ASP A 154 -22.41 -3.07 7.08
CA ASP A 154 -22.18 -4.48 6.75
C ASP A 154 -20.90 -4.65 5.91
N GLN A 155 -20.57 -3.69 5.05
CA GLN A 155 -19.44 -3.76 4.11
C GLN A 155 -18.19 -3.03 4.61
N ALA A 156 -18.28 -2.24 5.67
CA ALA A 156 -17.16 -1.47 6.20
C ALA A 156 -17.21 -1.31 7.72
N TRP A 157 -16.03 -1.17 8.32
CA TRP A 157 -15.89 -0.49 9.61
C TRP A 157 -15.90 1.02 9.34
N VAL A 158 -16.83 1.73 9.98
CA VAL A 158 -17.04 3.17 9.75
C VAL A 158 -16.57 3.95 10.97
N PHE A 159 -15.46 4.65 10.79
CA PHE A 159 -14.83 5.45 11.84
C PHE A 159 -14.97 6.94 11.57
N THR A 160 -15.16 7.72 12.62
CA THR A 160 -14.95 9.16 12.58
C THR A 160 -13.47 9.48 12.74
N ARG A 161 -13.04 10.66 12.28
CA ARG A 161 -11.68 11.17 12.52
C ARG A 161 -11.29 11.09 14.00
N SER A 162 -12.21 11.49 14.88
CA SER A 162 -11.97 11.53 16.33
C SER A 162 -11.81 10.14 16.92
N GLU A 163 -12.58 9.15 16.48
CA GLU A 163 -12.42 7.75 16.89
C GLU A 163 -11.02 7.24 16.53
N LEU A 164 -10.60 7.36 15.26
CA LEU A 164 -9.27 6.92 14.83
C LEU A 164 -8.13 7.58 15.63
N ILE A 165 -8.24 8.89 15.90
CA ILE A 165 -7.24 9.61 16.69
C ILE A 165 -7.24 9.13 18.15
N ASN A 166 -8.41 8.99 18.76
CA ASN A 166 -8.52 8.57 20.16
C ASN A 166 -8.07 7.13 20.37
N ASP A 167 -8.28 6.26 19.37
CA ASP A 167 -7.85 4.87 19.36
C ASP A 167 -6.34 4.72 19.04
N GLY A 168 -5.62 5.84 18.81
CA GLY A 168 -4.17 5.84 18.67
C GLY A 168 -3.64 5.37 17.31
N TRP A 169 -4.49 5.37 16.27
CA TRP A 169 -4.13 4.85 14.94
C TRP A 169 -2.97 5.60 14.27
N PHE A 170 -2.75 6.85 14.66
CA PHE A 170 -1.73 7.72 14.08
C PHE A 170 -0.53 7.92 15.02
N GLY A 171 -0.35 7.01 15.97
CA GLY A 171 0.69 7.06 16.98
C GLY A 171 0.26 7.79 18.25
N GLU A 172 1.21 7.94 19.18
CA GLU A 172 0.96 8.57 20.47
C GLU A 172 0.69 10.07 20.34
N GLY A 173 -0.30 10.55 21.08
CA GLY A 173 -0.67 11.97 21.12
C GLY A 173 -1.59 12.40 19.98
N ARG A 174 -1.85 13.71 19.91
CA ARG A 174 -2.71 14.27 18.86
C ARG A 174 -1.90 14.56 17.60
N PRO A 175 -2.39 14.18 16.41
CA PRO A 175 -1.77 14.60 15.15
C PRO A 175 -1.63 16.12 15.08
N THR A 176 -0.57 16.58 14.42
CA THR A 176 -0.43 18.02 14.11
C THR A 176 -1.65 18.50 13.31
N PRO A 177 -2.00 19.80 13.36
CA PRO A 177 -3.15 20.31 12.60
C PRO A 177 -3.07 20.03 11.09
N SER A 178 -1.88 19.98 10.52
CA SER A 178 -1.68 19.64 9.10
C SER A 178 -1.91 18.15 8.81
N ALA A 179 -1.45 17.25 9.67
CA ALA A 179 -1.70 15.81 9.56
C ALA A 179 -3.19 15.49 9.80
N GLY A 180 -3.80 16.10 10.82
CA GLY A 180 -5.21 15.91 11.15
C GLY A 180 -6.16 16.26 10.00
N ARG A 181 -5.83 17.28 9.21
CA ARG A 181 -6.60 17.67 8.01
C ARG A 181 -6.50 16.67 6.85
N ARG A 182 -5.56 15.73 6.87
CA ARG A 182 -5.42 14.66 5.86
C ARG A 182 -6.21 13.40 6.20
N ILE A 183 -6.77 13.33 7.41
CA ILE A 183 -7.65 12.26 7.82
C ILE A 183 -9.06 12.71 7.46
N GLY A 184 -9.81 11.93 6.68
CA GLY A 184 -11.23 12.18 6.42
C GLY A 184 -12.05 12.38 7.71
N ASP A 185 -13.15 13.13 7.64
CA ASP A 185 -14.07 13.28 8.77
C ASP A 185 -14.74 11.94 9.12
N VAL A 186 -14.99 11.13 8.09
CA VAL A 186 -15.42 9.74 8.18
C VAL A 186 -14.49 8.89 7.32
N VAL A 187 -14.17 7.69 7.79
CA VAL A 187 -13.35 6.69 7.10
C VAL A 187 -14.13 5.40 6.96
N LEU A 188 -14.18 4.88 5.74
CA LEU A 188 -14.72 3.56 5.44
C LEU A 188 -13.54 2.60 5.24
N ALA A 189 -13.27 1.77 6.25
CA ALA A 189 -12.37 0.64 6.11
C ALA A 189 -13.18 -0.57 5.64
N ALA A 190 -13.04 -0.96 4.38
CA ALA A 190 -13.80 -2.04 3.78
C ALA A 190 -13.53 -3.42 4.43
N LYS A 191 -14.60 -4.17 4.64
CA LYS A 191 -14.57 -5.57 5.10
C LYS A 191 -14.51 -6.51 3.90
N ASP A 192 -14.06 -7.73 4.16
CA ASP A 192 -14.09 -8.84 3.20
C ASP A 192 -13.58 -8.42 1.82
N ARG A 193 -14.40 -8.62 0.76
CA ARG A 193 -14.09 -8.33 -0.65
C ARG A 193 -14.51 -6.93 -1.13
N TRP A 194 -15.06 -6.07 -0.29
CA TRP A 194 -15.68 -4.82 -0.77
C TRP A 194 -14.67 -3.71 -1.03
N ALA A 195 -14.97 -2.76 -1.90
CA ALA A 195 -14.19 -1.53 -2.06
C ALA A 195 -15.11 -0.37 -2.42
N PHE A 196 -14.70 0.87 -2.15
CA PHE A 196 -15.51 2.07 -2.37
C PHE A 196 -14.92 2.95 -3.45
N THR A 197 -15.74 3.33 -4.43
CA THR A 197 -15.32 4.21 -5.50
C THR A 197 -15.31 5.69 -5.07
N ASP A 198 -14.31 6.41 -5.54
CA ASP A 198 -14.23 7.84 -5.70
C ASP A 198 -14.63 8.17 -7.17
N PRO A 199 -15.73 8.89 -7.38
CA PRO A 199 -16.19 9.29 -8.72
C PRO A 199 -15.16 10.07 -9.55
N SER A 200 -14.16 10.68 -8.90
CA SER A 200 -13.04 11.38 -9.56
C SER A 200 -11.94 10.43 -10.06
N LEU A 201 -11.89 9.18 -9.57
CA LEU A 201 -10.87 8.18 -9.87
C LEU A 201 -11.45 6.98 -10.64
N ARG A 202 -12.04 7.24 -11.81
CA ARG A 202 -12.78 6.24 -12.63
C ARG A 202 -12.07 4.92 -12.95
N ARG A 203 -10.75 4.81 -12.75
CA ARG A 203 -9.95 3.62 -13.08
C ARG A 203 -9.79 2.65 -11.91
N GLU A 204 -10.03 3.05 -10.66
CA GLU A 204 -9.82 2.14 -9.52
C GLU A 204 -10.76 0.93 -9.57
N ALA A 205 -12.01 1.12 -10.02
CA ALA A 205 -12.98 0.04 -10.21
C ALA A 205 -12.62 -0.95 -11.32
N GLN A 206 -11.49 -0.73 -12.01
CA GLN A 206 -10.94 -1.68 -12.99
C GLN A 206 -10.02 -2.71 -12.32
N LEU A 207 -9.55 -2.44 -11.10
CA LEU A 207 -8.69 -3.35 -10.35
C LEU A 207 -9.51 -4.55 -9.87
N ILE A 208 -8.94 -5.74 -10.03
CA ILE A 208 -9.58 -7.01 -9.70
C ILE A 208 -9.31 -7.38 -8.23
N SER A 209 -8.08 -7.15 -7.75
CA SER A 209 -7.76 -7.14 -6.33
C SER A 209 -7.51 -5.72 -5.83
N ALA A 210 -7.60 -5.53 -4.51
CA ALA A 210 -7.23 -4.29 -3.84
C ALA A 210 -6.69 -4.55 -2.44
N HIS A 211 -6.10 -3.53 -1.83
CA HIS A 211 -5.57 -3.57 -0.47
C HIS A 211 -5.77 -2.22 0.23
N GLY A 212 -5.37 -2.14 1.51
CA GLY A 212 -5.38 -0.92 2.32
C GLY A 212 -6.31 -0.96 3.51
N SER A 213 -7.16 -1.99 3.63
CA SER A 213 -8.04 -2.17 4.78
C SER A 213 -7.45 -3.04 5.88
N LEU A 214 -8.30 -3.37 6.85
CA LEU A 214 -7.93 -3.98 8.12
C LEU A 214 -8.10 -5.50 8.14
N THR A 215 -8.35 -6.11 6.97
CA THR A 215 -8.51 -7.57 6.93
C THR A 215 -7.17 -8.24 7.22
N GLU A 216 -7.21 -9.43 7.80
CA GLU A 216 -6.01 -10.21 8.08
C GLU A 216 -5.18 -10.45 6.81
N ALA A 217 -5.85 -10.66 5.68
CA ALA A 217 -5.22 -10.86 4.36
C ALA A 217 -4.47 -9.62 3.86
N GLU A 218 -4.82 -8.42 4.31
CA GLU A 218 -4.12 -7.17 3.96
C GLU A 218 -3.05 -6.83 4.99
N MET A 219 -3.30 -7.09 6.28
CA MET A 219 -2.44 -6.64 7.38
C MET A 219 -1.29 -7.60 7.70
N PHE A 220 -1.46 -8.92 7.51
CA PHE A 220 -0.42 -9.89 7.84
C PHE A 220 0.48 -10.18 6.64
N VAL A 221 1.72 -9.72 6.76
CA VAL A 221 2.78 -9.90 5.75
C VAL A 221 3.94 -10.72 6.33
N PRO A 222 4.63 -11.52 5.49
CA PRO A 222 5.74 -12.33 5.97
C PRO A 222 6.97 -11.45 6.26
N LEU A 223 7.77 -11.85 7.26
CA LEU A 223 9.14 -11.39 7.43
C LEU A 223 10.08 -12.60 7.34
N LEU A 224 10.78 -12.72 6.22
CA LEU A 224 11.71 -13.82 5.94
C LEU A 224 13.15 -13.32 6.02
N GLY A 225 14.06 -14.19 6.43
CA GLY A 225 15.48 -13.87 6.56
C GLY A 225 16.38 -15.02 6.16
N ALA A 226 17.44 -14.72 5.40
CA ALA A 226 18.46 -15.67 4.99
C ALA A 226 19.85 -15.00 4.93
N ARG A 227 20.92 -15.78 4.98
CA ARG A 227 22.30 -15.30 4.78
C ARG A 227 22.70 -15.49 3.32
N GLY A 228 23.49 -14.55 2.79
CA GLY A 228 24.13 -14.71 1.49
C GLY A 228 25.00 -15.96 1.46
N VAL A 229 25.24 -16.47 0.26
CA VAL A 229 25.96 -17.75 0.05
C VAL A 229 27.25 -17.61 -0.75
N ARG A 230 27.57 -16.39 -1.20
CA ARG A 230 28.77 -16.10 -2.00
C ARG A 230 30.02 -15.84 -1.16
#